data_AF-A0A9D4D416-F1
#
_entry.id   AF-A0A9D4D416-F1
#
_cell.length_a   1.000
_cell.length_b   1.000
_cell.length_c   1.000
_cell.angle_alpha   90.00
_cell.angle_beta   90.00
_cell.angle_gamma   90.00
#
_symmetry.space_group_name_H-M   'P 1'
#
loop_
_entity.id
_entity.type
_entity.pdbx_description
1 polymer ?
#
loop_
_entity_poly.entity_id
_entity_poly.type
_entity_poly.pdbx_seq_one_letter_code
_entity_poly.pdbx_strand_id
1 'polypeptide(L)' 'MLEFLTTPFNNYVNDMKTNGTYAYHFVIQAMRSTLGSAINIVHAEKEESLLLRPAESTNRAVLAVGYMEDVQHYVSLER' A
#
# COMPACT_ATOMS: atom_id res chain seq x y z
N MET A 1 3.81 4.80 14.80
CA MET A 1 3.02 4.64 13.54
C MET A 1 2.12 5.86 13.24
N LEU A 2 1.83 6.75 14.20
CA LEU A 2 0.99 7.94 14.00
C LEU A 2 1.77 9.21 13.57
N GLU A 3 3.10 9.16 13.56
CA GLU A 3 3.98 10.33 13.37
C GLU A 3 4.02 10.87 11.92
N PHE A 4 3.41 10.16 10.97
CA PHE A 4 3.42 10.53 9.54
C PHE A 4 2.09 11.10 9.05
N LEU A 5 1.08 11.19 9.92
CA LEU A 5 -0.22 11.76 9.56
C LEU A 5 -0.22 13.26 9.90
N THR A 6 -0.48 14.09 8.90
CA THR A 6 -0.68 15.54 9.08
C THR A 6 -2.11 15.88 9.49
N THR A 7 -3.03 14.90 9.43
CA THR A 7 -4.44 15.02 9.80
C THR A 7 -4.73 14.14 11.01
N PRO A 8 -5.63 14.55 11.93
CA PRO A 8 -6.04 13.70 13.04
C PRO A 8 -6.49 12.31 12.57
N PHE A 9 -6.02 11.26 13.24
CA PHE A 9 -6.24 9.87 12.84
C PHE A 9 -7.71 9.55 12.55
N ASN A 10 -8.63 10.00 13.40
CA ASN A 10 -10.07 9.75 13.24
C ASN A 10 -10.63 10.37 11.95
N ASN A 11 -10.19 11.58 11.60
CA ASN A 11 -10.62 12.25 10.37
C ASN A 11 -10.08 11.51 9.15
N TYR A 12 -8.79 11.20 9.19
CA TYR A 12 -8.13 10.44 8.15
C TYR A 12 -8.79 9.05 7.90
N VAL A 13 -9.19 8.34 8.97
CA VAL A 13 -9.95 7.08 8.86
C VAL A 13 -11.37 7.31 8.30
N ASN A 14 -12.05 8.38 8.69
CA ASN A 14 -13.37 8.71 8.16
C ASN A 14 -13.31 9.02 6.65
N ASP A 15 -12.28 9.73 6.20
CA ASP A 15 -12.09 10.04 4.78
C ASP A 15 -11.87 8.77 3.96
N MET A 16 -11.05 7.83 4.46
CA MET A 16 -10.80 6.55 3.78
C MET A 16 -12.01 5.61 3.71
N LYS A 17 -13.04 5.82 4.54
CA LYS A 17 -14.29 5.04 4.43
C LYS A 17 -15.14 5.47 3.23
N THR A 18 -14.83 6.62 2.62
CA THR A 18 -15.59 7.15 1.49
C THR A 18 -15.07 6.57 0.18
N ASN A 19 -15.97 6.04 -0.64
CA ASN A 19 -15.62 5.53 -1.98
C ASN A 19 -15.05 6.65 -2.84
N GLY A 20 -13.93 6.36 -3.51
CA GLY A 20 -13.23 7.32 -4.38
C GLY A 20 -12.11 8.11 -3.69
N THR A 21 -11.94 7.96 -2.36
CA THR A 21 -10.80 8.54 -1.67
C THR A 21 -9.52 7.76 -1.99
N TYR A 22 -8.47 8.46 -2.45
CA TYR A 22 -7.15 7.87 -2.70
C TYR A 22 -6.50 7.40 -1.40
N ALA A 23 -6.11 6.13 -1.37
CA ALA A 23 -5.37 5.53 -0.27
C ALA A 23 -3.88 5.90 -0.32
N TYR A 24 -3.31 6.34 0.80
CA TYR A 24 -1.87 6.60 0.91
C TYR A 24 -1.08 5.35 1.34
N HIS A 25 0.26 5.47 1.32
CA HIS A 25 1.21 4.38 1.63
C HIS A 25 0.94 3.63 2.95
N PHE A 26 0.38 4.28 3.97
CA PHE A 26 0.07 3.61 5.24
C PHE A 26 -1.03 2.53 5.06
N VAL A 27 -1.98 2.68 4.11
CA VAL A 27 -3.00 1.63 3.84
C VAL A 27 -2.30 0.38 3.36
N ILE A 28 -1.36 0.53 2.43
CA ILE A 28 -0.65 -0.63 1.86
C ILE A 28 0.16 -1.35 2.96
N GLN A 29 0.77 -0.60 3.88
CA GLN A 29 1.44 -1.18 5.05
C GLN A 29 0.46 -1.90 5.99
N ALA A 30 -0.72 -1.33 6.24
CA ALA A 30 -1.76 -1.97 7.04
C ALA A 30 -2.29 -3.24 6.36
N MET A 31 -2.56 -3.19 5.06
CA MET A 31 -3.05 -4.30 4.24
C MET A 31 -2.08 -5.48 4.24
N ARG A 32 -0.77 -5.22 4.15
CA ARG A 32 0.27 -6.26 4.28
C ARG A 32 0.11 -7.07 5.58
N SER A 33 -0.11 -6.37 6.70
CA SER A 33 -0.30 -6.99 8.01
C SER A 33 -1.64 -7.74 8.08
N THR A 34 -2.74 -7.14 7.61
CA THR A 34 -4.08 -7.74 7.63
C THR A 34 -4.18 -8.98 6.73
N LEU A 35 -3.58 -8.92 5.54
CA LEU A 35 -3.58 -10.02 4.58
C LEU A 35 -2.52 -11.08 4.90
N GLY A 36 -1.56 -10.79 5.78
CA GLY A 36 -0.42 -11.67 6.04
C GLY A 36 0.34 -12.05 4.77
N SER A 37 0.34 -11.18 3.76
CA SER A 37 1.02 -11.39 2.47
C SER A 37 2.06 -10.32 2.26
N ALA A 38 3.16 -10.68 1.61
CA ALA A 38 4.09 -9.67 1.12
C ALA A 38 3.43 -8.89 -0.05
N ILE A 39 3.71 -7.59 -0.11
CA ILE A 39 3.25 -6.72 -1.19
C ILE A 39 4.48 -6.16 -1.88
N ASN A 40 4.61 -6.41 -3.18
CA ASN A 40 5.65 -5.85 -4.03
C ASN A 40 5.10 -4.69 -4.84
N ILE A 41 5.65 -3.50 -4.64
CA ILE A 41 5.27 -2.28 -5.36
C ILE A 41 6.32 -2.03 -6.43
N VAL A 42 5.94 -2.16 -7.69
CA VAL A 42 6.79 -1.88 -8.85
C VAL A 42 6.52 -0.45 -9.28
N HIS A 43 7.54 0.40 -9.26
CA HIS A 43 7.45 1.77 -9.74
C HIS A 43 7.73 1.80 -11.24
N ALA A 44 6.89 2.45 -12.02
CA ALA A 44 7.09 2.56 -13.48
C ALA A 44 8.39 3.32 -13.83
N GLU A 45 8.79 4.27 -12.98
CA GLU A 45 9.91 5.19 -13.24
C GLU A 45 11.17 4.89 -12.40
N LYS A 46 11.15 3.85 -11.55
CA LYS A 46 12.30 3.50 -10.69
C LYS A 46 12.75 2.08 -11.03
N GLU A 47 14.07 1.89 -11.06
CA GLU A 47 14.67 0.57 -11.34
C GLU A 47 14.38 -0.44 -10.22
N GLU A 48 14.17 0.04 -8.99
CA GLU A 48 13.93 -0.81 -7.83
C GLU A 48 12.45 -0.87 -7.44
N SER A 49 11.97 -2.09 -7.20
CA SER A 49 10.66 -2.34 -6.59
C SER A 49 10.75 -2.36 -5.06
N LEU A 50 9.73 -1.85 -4.38
CA LEU A 50 9.61 -1.88 -2.93
C LEU A 50 8.87 -3.14 -2.48
N LEU A 51 9.57 -4.04 -1.76
CA LEU A 51 8.97 -5.23 -1.17
C LEU A 51 8.63 -5.01 0.32
N LEU A 52 7.34 -4.95 0.61
CA LEU A 52 6.82 -4.89 1.98
C LEU A 52 6.55 -6.30 2.51
N ARG A 53 7.44 -6.81 3.36
CA ARG A 53 7.28 -8.14 3.98
C ARG A 53 6.41 -8.08 5.25
N PRO A 54 5.49 -9.03 5.48
CA PRO A 54 4.74 -9.11 6.74
C PRO A 54 5.69 -9.31 7.93
N ALA A 55 5.20 -9.02 9.15
CA ALA A 55 6.00 -9.13 10.37
C ALA A 55 6.40 -10.59 10.66
N GLU A 56 5.54 -11.53 10.31
CA GLU A 56 5.79 -12.96 10.42
C GLU A 56 5.96 -13.54 9.01
N SER A 57 6.87 -14.49 8.85
CA SER A 57 7.04 -15.20 7.58
C SER A 57 5.79 -16.01 7.29
N THR A 58 5.14 -15.76 6.16
CA THR A 58 3.99 -16.53 5.70
C THR A 58 4.31 -17.20 4.37
N ASN A 59 3.71 -18.36 4.10
CA ASN A 59 3.75 -19.01 2.79
C ASN A 59 2.71 -18.46 1.81
N ARG A 60 2.18 -17.24 2.04
CA ARG A 60 1.17 -16.66 1.16
C ARG A 60 1.83 -16.08 -0.09
N ALA A 61 1.08 -16.07 -1.20
CA ALA A 61 1.52 -15.47 -2.44
C ALA A 61 1.84 -13.98 -2.25
N VAL A 62 2.85 -13.50 -2.98
CA VAL A 62 3.23 -12.09 -3.02
C VAL A 62 2.24 -11.36 -3.93
N LEU A 63 1.62 -10.31 -3.40
CA LEU A 63 0.76 -9.42 -4.20
C LEU A 63 1.64 -8.41 -4.94
N ALA A 64 1.45 -8.26 -6.25
CA ALA A 64 2.19 -7.30 -7.04
C ALA A 64 1.29 -6.15 -7.47
N VAL A 65 1.73 -4.92 -7.23
CA VAL A 65 1.04 -3.70 -7.67
C VAL A 65 2.02 -2.79 -8.39
N GLY A 66 1.56 -2.18 -9.49
CA GLY A 66 2.29 -1.14 -10.20
C GLY A 66 1.91 0.22 -9.63
N TYR A 67 2.85 1.16 -9.57
CA TYR A 67 2.59 2.55 -9.19
C TYR A 67 3.08 3.50 -10.29
N MET A 68 2.15 4.34 -10.77
CA MET A 68 2.38 5.41 -11.75
C MET A 68 2.37 6.74 -10.99
N GLU A 69 3.54 7.38 -10.92
CA GLU A 69 3.77 8.56 -10.05
C GLU A 69 3.12 9.83 -10.61
N ASP A 70 3.12 9.97 -11.93
CA ASP A 70 2.52 11.07 -12.69
C ASP A 70 1.02 11.24 -12.42
N VAL A 71 0.29 10.14 -12.31
CA VAL A 71 -1.17 10.12 -12.07
C VAL A 71 -1.54 9.61 -10.67
N GLN A 72 -0.55 9.34 -9.81
CA GLN A 72 -0.73 8.78 -8.46
C GLN A 72 -1.67 7.57 -8.45
N HIS A 73 -1.43 6.63 -9.36
CA HIS A 73 -2.36 5.51 -9.61
C HIS A 73 -1.69 4.16 -9.36
N TYR A 74 -2.44 3.28 -8.70
CA TYR A 74 -2.04 1.89 -8.48
C TYR A 74 -2.77 0.95 -9.44
N VAL A 75 -2.04 0.02 -10.05
CA VAL A 75 -2.59 -1.02 -10.92
C VAL A 75 -2.27 -2.40 -10.37
N SER A 76 -3.18 -3.36 -10.60
CA SER A 76 -2.87 -4.76 -10.35
C SER A 76 -1.87 -5.26 -11.39
N LEU A 77 -0.83 -5.97 -10.94
CA LEU A 77 0.06 -6.69 -11.85
C LEU A 77 -0.25 -8.17 -11.70
N GLU A 78 -0.85 -8.75 -12.73
CA GLU A 78 -0.94 -10.21 -12.82
C GLU A 78 0.46 -10.77 -13.07
N ARG A 79 0.86 -11.75 -12.27
CA ARG A 79 2.08 -12.55 -12.45
C ARG A 79 1.70 -14.00 -12.58
#